data_AF-A0AAV9ZNI8-F1
#
_entry.id   AF-A0AAV9ZNI8-F1
#
_cell.length_a   1.000
_cell.length_b   1.000
_cell.length_c   1.000
_cell.angle_alpha   90.00
_cell.angle_beta   90.00
_cell.angle_gamma   90.00
#
_symmetry.space_group_name_H-M   'P 1'
#
loop_
_entity.id
_entity.type
_entity.pdbx_description
1 polymer ?
#
loop_
_entity_poly.entity_id
_entity_poly.type
_entity_poly.pdbx_seq_one_letter_code
_entity_poly.pdbx_strand_id
1 'polypeptide(L)'
;MAEAQPSSPLFKSTAPFDDPKADTILRSSDGVDFRVYRVILSSASPFFKTMFSLPQDTSEDSKIPTVPFSETGRILDRFLRIWYPGATTAGFDSLEQLADVIQLALGKYDLQYLAPILNRQLRVYVENHCVSVFAIACRYGWKASAKLAAKQALNLDLPSIFNSTAANPYLRHITGDQFQALLIYHHACGKAAAAAGRLLPWSDAEYAWNKCTVTSCAACGQYSEIPGRGRVVPRAWIFTYLDEASAALKQRPGANVQNPALLVGAQSKAMSCSSSSHGGYHATSPCRSHGLQDLSKFVTDKYVPAVNEAIKGVLLQI
;
A
#
# COMPACT_ATOMS: atom_id res chain seq x y z
N MET A 1 42.38 17.12 29.54
CA MET A 1 41.25 17.14 28.59
C MET A 1 41.74 16.45 27.33
N ALA A 2 41.37 15.18 27.14
CA ALA A 2 41.81 14.40 25.98
C ALA A 2 40.94 14.81 24.78
N GLU A 3 41.57 15.39 23.78
CA GLU A 3 40.99 15.72 22.49
C GLU A 3 40.65 14.41 21.78
N ALA A 4 39.36 14.11 21.64
CA ALA A 4 38.89 12.92 20.97
C ALA A 4 39.29 13.01 19.48
N GLN A 5 40.20 12.13 19.04
CA GLN A 5 40.52 12.01 17.62
C GLN A 5 39.24 11.70 16.83
N PRO A 6 38.98 12.39 15.69
CA PRO A 6 37.83 12.07 14.87
C PRO A 6 38.04 10.65 14.30
N SER A 7 37.19 9.72 14.72
CA SER A 7 37.11 8.37 14.16
C SER A 7 36.96 8.47 12.65
N SER A 8 37.85 7.83 11.89
CA SER A 8 37.75 7.74 10.43
C SER A 8 36.33 7.35 10.02
N PRO A 9 35.69 8.08 9.07
CA PRO A 9 34.31 7.81 8.73
C PRO A 9 34.18 6.41 8.11
N LEU A 10 33.23 5.62 8.61
CA LEU A 10 32.89 4.28 8.11
C LEU A 10 32.33 4.32 6.68
N PHE A 11 31.92 5.50 6.21
CA PHE A 11 31.41 5.76 4.87
C PHE A 11 32.35 6.74 4.15
N LYS A 12 32.71 6.44 2.91
CA LYS A 12 33.49 7.33 2.05
C LYS A 12 32.68 7.65 0.81
N SER A 13 32.75 8.90 0.39
CA SER A 13 32.23 9.30 -0.91
C SER A 13 33.06 8.61 -2.00
N THR A 14 32.42 8.31 -3.12
CA THR A 14 33.05 7.69 -4.29
C THR A 14 32.68 8.49 -5.53
N ALA A 15 33.31 8.18 -6.67
CA ALA A 15 33.00 8.79 -7.96
C ALA A 15 31.49 9.00 -8.18
N PRO A 16 31.08 10.21 -8.62
CA PRO A 16 31.93 11.33 -9.06
C PRO A 16 32.36 12.30 -7.94
N PHE A 17 32.14 11.98 -6.66
CA PHE A 17 32.32 12.90 -5.53
C PHE A 17 33.73 12.90 -4.91
N ASP A 18 34.70 12.29 -5.59
CA ASP A 18 36.11 12.16 -5.20
C ASP A 18 37.07 12.88 -6.17
N ASP A 19 36.56 13.66 -7.13
CA ASP A 19 37.36 14.36 -8.13
C ASP A 19 38.24 15.44 -7.48
N PRO A 20 39.58 15.35 -7.60
CA PRO A 20 40.48 16.33 -7.01
C PRO A 20 40.35 17.74 -7.60
N LYS A 21 39.75 17.89 -8.78
CA LYS A 21 39.57 19.16 -9.49
C LYS A 21 38.31 19.94 -9.08
N ALA A 22 37.45 19.36 -8.25
CA ALA A 22 36.26 20.03 -7.74
C ALA A 22 36.59 21.34 -7.01
N ASP A 23 35.74 22.35 -7.19
CA ASP A 23 35.94 23.70 -6.63
C ASP A 23 35.19 23.92 -5.30
N THR A 24 34.51 22.91 -4.77
CA THR A 24 33.82 22.95 -3.47
C THR A 24 33.73 21.58 -2.81
N ILE A 25 33.75 21.57 -1.48
CA ILE A 25 33.51 20.39 -0.66
C ILE A 25 32.21 20.58 0.10
N LEU A 26 31.28 19.64 0.01
CA LEU A 26 30.17 19.51 0.97
C LEU A 26 30.60 18.54 2.06
N ARG A 27 30.60 18.97 3.32
CA ARG A 27 30.97 18.13 4.46
C ARG A 27 29.73 17.72 5.22
N SER A 28 29.44 16.42 5.27
CA SER A 28 28.32 15.88 6.04
C SER A 28 28.53 16.03 7.56
N SER A 29 27.47 15.82 8.34
CA SER A 29 27.50 15.92 9.80
C SER A 29 28.41 14.89 10.47
N ASP A 30 28.64 13.75 9.81
CA ASP A 30 29.53 12.65 10.21
C ASP A 30 30.93 12.74 9.55
N GLY A 31 31.26 13.89 8.95
CA GLY A 31 32.62 14.21 8.49
C GLY A 31 33.01 13.61 7.14
N VAL A 32 32.04 13.21 6.31
CA VAL A 32 32.28 12.70 4.95
C VAL A 32 32.29 13.87 3.98
N ASP A 33 33.38 13.97 3.22
CA ASP A 33 33.58 15.04 2.24
C ASP A 33 33.12 14.61 0.85
N PHE A 34 32.27 15.43 0.22
CA PHE A 34 31.80 15.27 -1.15
C PHE A 34 32.38 16.40 -1.99
N ARG A 35 33.31 16.06 -2.88
CA ARG A 35 33.90 17.01 -3.83
C ARG A 35 32.94 17.24 -4.97
N VAL A 36 32.46 18.47 -5.14
CA VAL A 36 31.44 18.85 -6.11
C VAL A 36 31.78 20.17 -6.81
N TYR A 37 31.16 20.40 -7.97
CA TYR A 37 31.32 21.64 -8.72
C TYR A 37 30.19 22.63 -8.41
N ARG A 38 30.54 23.85 -7.98
CA ARG A 38 29.58 24.92 -7.65
C ARG A 38 28.64 25.23 -8.80
N VAL A 39 29.15 25.21 -10.03
CA VAL A 39 28.35 25.50 -11.24
C VAL A 39 27.22 24.49 -11.42
N ILE A 40 27.45 23.22 -11.09
CA ILE A 40 26.44 22.16 -11.18
C ILE A 40 25.36 22.37 -10.12
N LEU A 41 25.76 22.57 -8.85
CA LEU A 41 24.83 22.85 -7.76
C LEU A 41 23.99 24.11 -8.04
N SER A 42 24.63 25.20 -8.46
CA SER A 42 23.97 26.48 -8.75
C SER A 42 23.01 26.39 -9.94
N SER A 43 23.32 25.55 -10.92
CA SER A 43 22.44 25.32 -12.07
C SER A 43 21.24 24.46 -11.71
N ALA A 44 21.42 23.50 -10.78
CA ALA A 44 20.36 22.62 -10.33
C ALA A 44 19.37 23.30 -9.37
N SER A 45 19.87 24.15 -8.46
CA SER A 45 19.09 24.70 -7.35
C SER A 45 19.22 26.22 -7.20
N PRO A 46 18.10 26.97 -7.14
CA PRO A 46 18.10 28.38 -6.75
C PRO A 46 18.69 28.63 -5.36
N PHE A 47 18.51 27.67 -4.43
CA PHE A 47 19.08 27.75 -3.09
C PHE A 47 20.61 27.78 -3.16
N PHE A 48 21.22 26.83 -3.86
CA PHE A 48 22.68 26.79 -3.99
C PHE A 48 23.22 28.00 -4.76
N LYS A 49 22.53 28.43 -5.82
CA LYS A 49 22.89 29.65 -6.56
C LYS A 49 22.97 30.87 -5.64
N THR A 50 21.96 31.03 -4.79
CA THR A 50 21.89 32.14 -3.81
C THR A 50 22.98 32.00 -2.76
N MET A 51 23.12 30.82 -2.16
CA MET A 51 24.15 30.52 -1.15
C MET A 51 25.56 30.86 -1.64
N PHE A 52 25.89 30.49 -2.88
CA PHE A 52 27.21 30.75 -3.46
C PHE A 52 27.43 32.19 -3.93
N SER A 53 26.37 33.01 -3.99
CA SER A 53 26.47 34.43 -4.32
C SER A 53 26.71 35.33 -3.11
N LEU A 54 26.50 34.82 -1.90
CA LEU A 54 26.71 35.56 -0.66
C LEU A 54 28.22 35.80 -0.42
N PRO A 55 28.61 36.96 0.13
CA PRO A 55 29.98 37.21 0.56
C PRO A 55 30.40 36.14 1.57
N GLN A 56 31.53 35.48 1.33
CA GLN A 56 32.13 34.57 2.32
C GLN A 56 33.25 35.32 3.03
N ASP A 57 33.36 35.14 4.36
CA ASP A 57 34.50 35.61 5.14
C ASP A 57 35.74 34.82 4.71
N THR A 58 36.44 35.34 3.70
CA THR A 58 37.70 34.78 3.22
C THR A 58 38.81 35.17 4.18
N SER A 59 38.94 34.45 5.30
CA SER A 59 40.24 34.31 5.95
C SER A 59 41.11 33.37 5.10
N GLU A 60 42.37 33.77 4.96
CA GLU A 60 43.31 33.37 3.91
C GLU A 60 43.66 31.86 3.80
N ASP A 61 44.30 31.57 2.67
CA ASP A 61 45.09 30.39 2.29
C ASP A 61 44.40 29.15 1.73
N SER A 62 44.35 29.10 0.39
CA SER A 62 44.62 27.93 -0.45
C SER A 62 43.76 26.67 -0.27
N LYS A 63 42.69 26.72 0.53
CA LYS A 63 41.81 25.58 0.80
C LYS A 63 40.50 25.73 0.02
N ILE A 64 40.10 24.64 -0.65
CA ILE A 64 38.82 24.53 -1.37
C ILE A 64 37.68 24.87 -0.38
N PRO A 65 36.74 25.77 -0.74
CA PRO A 65 35.61 26.14 0.11
C PRO A 65 34.87 24.89 0.60
N THR A 66 34.70 24.79 1.92
CA THR A 66 33.99 23.67 2.56
C THR A 66 32.68 24.15 3.15
N VAL A 67 31.58 23.59 2.67
CA VAL A 67 30.22 23.89 3.11
C VAL A 67 29.75 22.80 4.08
N PRO A 68 29.45 23.12 5.35
CA PRO A 68 28.91 22.14 6.29
C PRO A 68 27.44 21.79 5.96
N PHE A 69 27.10 20.51 6.04
CA PHE A 69 25.76 19.96 5.87
C PHE A 69 25.31 19.26 7.15
N SER A 70 24.04 19.43 7.51
CA SER A 70 23.43 18.78 8.68
C SER A 70 23.10 17.31 8.46
N GLU A 71 23.11 16.86 7.21
CA GLU A 71 22.78 15.49 6.82
C GLU A 71 23.99 14.57 6.96
N THR A 72 23.75 13.28 7.26
CA THR A 72 24.80 12.25 7.28
C THR A 72 25.30 11.97 5.86
N GLY A 73 26.52 11.43 5.74
CA GLY A 73 27.14 11.13 4.46
C GLY A 73 26.28 10.20 3.61
N ARG A 74 25.59 9.23 4.22
CA ARG A 74 24.70 8.33 3.48
C ARG A 74 23.51 9.05 2.85
N ILE A 75 22.86 9.96 3.58
CA ILE A 75 21.72 10.72 3.05
C ILE A 75 22.18 11.70 1.98
N LEU A 76 23.30 12.39 2.21
CA LEU A 76 23.89 13.32 1.26
C LEU A 76 24.33 12.62 -0.03
N ASP A 77 24.93 11.44 0.05
CA ASP A 77 25.28 10.61 -1.11
C ASP A 77 24.04 10.26 -1.95
N ARG A 78 22.98 9.72 -1.31
CA ARG A 78 21.73 9.38 -2.02
C ARG A 78 21.09 10.62 -2.65
N PHE A 79 21.05 11.73 -1.92
CA PHE A 79 20.54 13.00 -2.42
C PHE A 79 21.27 13.47 -3.68
N LEU A 80 22.60 13.51 -3.66
CA LEU A 80 23.41 13.98 -4.80
C LEU A 80 23.30 13.03 -6.00
N ARG A 81 23.31 11.70 -5.78
CA ARG A 81 23.29 10.69 -6.86
C ARG A 81 22.01 10.70 -7.71
N ILE A 82 20.96 11.37 -7.27
CA ILE A 82 19.70 11.44 -8.01
C ILE A 82 19.80 12.41 -9.18
N TRP A 83 20.66 13.43 -9.10
CA TRP A 83 20.65 14.55 -10.03
C TRP A 83 22.03 15.03 -10.46
N TYR A 84 23.10 14.64 -9.76
CA TYR A 84 24.45 15.07 -10.08
C TYR A 84 24.99 14.31 -11.32
N PRO A 85 25.53 15.01 -12.34
CA PRO A 85 26.05 14.37 -13.55
C PRO A 85 27.16 13.35 -13.29
N GLY A 86 27.12 12.24 -14.02
CA GLY A 86 28.11 11.15 -13.88
C GLY A 86 27.90 10.29 -12.63
N ALA A 87 26.93 10.61 -11.78
CA ALA A 87 26.57 9.75 -10.66
C ALA A 87 25.63 8.64 -11.11
N THR A 88 25.97 7.41 -10.75
CA THR A 88 25.03 6.28 -10.86
C THR A 88 23.96 6.45 -9.79
N THR A 89 22.69 6.54 -10.20
CA THR A 89 21.56 6.60 -9.28
C THR A 89 21.55 5.35 -8.41
N ALA A 90 21.64 5.55 -7.10
CA ALA A 90 21.50 4.48 -6.12
C ALA A 90 20.03 4.32 -5.72
N GLY A 91 19.62 3.07 -5.46
CA GLY A 91 18.35 2.80 -4.81
C GLY A 91 18.34 3.30 -3.35
N PHE A 92 17.17 3.22 -2.72
CA PHE A 92 17.00 3.54 -1.32
C PHE A 92 16.90 2.26 -0.49
N ASP A 93 17.58 2.24 0.65
CA ASP A 93 17.64 1.09 1.55
C ASP A 93 16.36 0.99 2.40
N SER A 94 15.67 2.11 2.62
CA SER A 94 14.44 2.19 3.41
C SER A 94 13.54 3.36 3.01
N LEU A 95 12.28 3.35 3.46
CA LEU A 95 11.35 4.44 3.23
C LEU A 95 11.81 5.72 3.94
N GLU A 96 12.41 5.61 5.11
CA GLU A 96 12.96 6.73 5.90
C GLU A 96 14.05 7.46 5.11
N GLN A 97 14.99 6.70 4.54
CA GLN A 97 16.04 7.27 3.71
C GLN A 97 15.47 8.02 2.50
N LEU A 98 14.47 7.45 1.84
CA LEU A 98 13.79 8.11 0.74
C LEU A 98 13.03 9.36 1.20
N ALA A 99 12.30 9.30 2.31
CA ALA A 99 11.54 10.41 2.84
C ALA A 99 12.43 11.60 3.23
N ASP A 100 13.58 11.33 3.84
CA ASP A 100 14.60 12.35 4.15
C ASP A 100 15.10 13.02 2.86
N VAL A 101 15.43 12.22 1.85
CA VAL A 101 15.87 12.75 0.55
C VAL A 101 14.76 13.55 -0.16
N ILE A 102 13.50 13.13 -0.08
CA ILE A 102 12.37 13.91 -0.60
C ILE A 102 12.28 15.26 0.11
N GLN A 103 12.38 15.29 1.44
CA GLN A 103 12.32 16.52 2.23
C GLN A 103 13.49 17.46 1.91
N LEU A 104 14.69 16.92 1.73
CA LEU A 104 15.86 17.71 1.33
C LEU A 104 15.70 18.29 -0.06
N ALA A 105 15.32 17.46 -1.04
CA ALA A 105 15.19 17.87 -2.43
C ALA A 105 14.07 18.89 -2.61
N LEU A 106 12.86 18.60 -2.16
CA LEU A 106 11.68 19.42 -2.46
C LEU A 106 11.45 20.53 -1.43
N GLY A 107 11.98 20.38 -0.21
CA GLY A 107 11.82 21.34 0.87
C GLY A 107 13.03 22.26 1.02
N LYS A 108 14.20 21.69 1.37
CA LYS A 108 15.38 22.47 1.77
C LYS A 108 16.12 23.08 0.58
N TYR A 109 16.29 22.32 -0.50
CA TYR A 109 17.16 22.69 -1.64
C TYR A 109 16.39 23.02 -2.93
N ASP A 110 15.07 23.09 -2.88
CA ASP A 110 14.20 23.55 -3.97
C ASP A 110 14.47 22.90 -5.36
N LEU A 111 14.63 21.58 -5.37
CA LEU A 111 14.83 20.76 -6.57
C LEU A 111 13.49 20.16 -7.05
N GLN A 112 12.48 21.01 -7.29
CA GLN A 112 11.11 20.57 -7.60
C GLN A 112 11.02 19.63 -8.83
N TYR A 113 11.93 19.79 -9.79
CA TYR A 113 11.99 18.95 -10.99
C TYR A 113 12.27 17.47 -10.69
N LEU A 114 12.75 17.13 -9.48
CA LEU A 114 12.95 15.75 -9.04
C LEU A 114 11.69 15.06 -8.54
N ALA A 115 10.60 15.80 -8.30
CA ALA A 115 9.36 15.25 -7.77
C ALA A 115 8.84 14.01 -8.55
N PRO A 116 8.84 13.96 -9.91
CA PRO A 116 8.38 12.79 -10.63
C PRO A 116 9.25 11.54 -10.40
N ILE A 117 10.57 11.71 -10.27
CA ILE A 117 11.52 10.62 -10.04
C ILE A 117 11.34 10.07 -8.63
N LEU A 118 11.29 10.97 -7.64
CA LEU A 118 11.12 10.63 -6.23
C LEU A 118 9.75 9.97 -5.97
N ASN A 119 8.69 10.49 -6.58
CA ASN A 119 7.36 9.90 -6.49
C ASN A 119 7.30 8.49 -7.12
N ARG A 120 8.08 8.23 -8.18
CA ARG A 120 8.22 6.88 -8.73
C ARG A 120 8.88 5.93 -7.72
N GLN A 121 9.96 6.36 -7.07
CA GLN A 121 10.65 5.57 -6.05
C GLN A 121 9.76 5.31 -4.83
N LEU A 122 8.96 6.29 -4.42
CA LEU A 122 8.03 6.16 -3.29
C LEU A 122 7.02 5.03 -3.50
N ARG A 123 6.57 4.81 -4.75
CA ARG A 123 5.59 3.76 -5.07
C ARG A 123 6.10 2.34 -4.82
N VAL A 124 7.41 2.12 -4.78
CA VAL A 124 8.01 0.81 -4.48
C VAL A 124 7.68 0.36 -3.05
N TYR A 125 7.47 1.31 -2.13
CA TYR A 125 7.19 1.02 -0.72
C TYR A 125 5.71 0.81 -0.39
N VAL A 126 4.81 0.88 -1.37
CA VAL A 126 3.36 0.83 -1.13
C VAL A 126 2.96 -0.47 -0.45
N GLU A 127 3.48 -1.60 -0.91
CA GLU A 127 3.06 -2.93 -0.44
C GLU A 127 3.27 -3.09 1.06
N ASN A 128 4.40 -2.60 1.57
CA ASN A 128 4.82 -2.77 2.96
C ASN A 128 4.53 -1.55 3.85
N HIS A 129 4.37 -0.36 3.26
CA HIS A 129 4.26 0.91 4.00
C HIS A 129 3.12 1.80 3.48
N CYS A 130 2.01 1.22 3.03
CA CYS A 130 0.90 1.96 2.41
C CYS A 130 0.43 3.19 3.21
N VAL A 131 0.29 3.13 4.53
CA VAL A 131 -0.14 4.29 5.34
C VAL A 131 0.91 5.41 5.33
N SER A 132 2.19 5.08 5.43
CA SER A 132 3.30 6.03 5.34
C SER A 132 3.40 6.66 3.95
N VAL A 133 3.30 5.83 2.90
CA VAL A 133 3.31 6.31 1.52
C VAL A 133 2.11 7.22 1.24
N PHE A 134 0.93 6.89 1.77
CA PHE A 134 -0.25 7.75 1.69
C PHE A 134 0.02 9.12 2.32
N ALA A 135 0.59 9.16 3.52
CA ALA A 135 0.90 10.40 4.22
C ALA A 135 1.93 11.26 3.45
N ILE A 136 3.03 10.65 3.00
CA ILE A 136 4.07 11.33 2.21
C ILE A 136 3.45 11.86 0.90
N ALA A 137 2.68 11.04 0.19
CA ALA A 137 2.05 11.45 -1.05
C ALA A 137 1.05 12.58 -0.85
N CYS A 138 0.27 12.59 0.24
CA CYS A 138 -0.63 13.69 0.57
C CYS A 138 0.14 14.98 0.88
N ARG A 139 1.23 14.91 1.66
CA ARG A 139 2.09 16.07 1.98
C ARG A 139 2.60 16.78 0.73
N TYR A 140 3.00 16.02 -0.29
CA TYR A 140 3.55 16.56 -1.54
C TYR A 140 2.52 16.66 -2.69
N GLY A 141 1.23 16.45 -2.42
CA GLY A 141 0.17 16.57 -3.43
C GLY A 141 0.18 15.49 -4.52
N TRP A 142 0.85 14.37 -4.31
CA TRP A 142 0.99 13.27 -5.26
C TRP A 142 -0.23 12.34 -5.27
N LYS A 143 -1.35 12.86 -5.79
CA LYS A 143 -2.67 12.21 -5.75
C LYS A 143 -2.68 10.76 -6.27
N ALA A 144 -1.97 10.47 -7.35
CA ALA A 144 -1.93 9.11 -7.92
C ALA A 144 -1.30 8.10 -6.95
N SER A 145 -0.21 8.47 -6.28
CA SER A 145 0.47 7.61 -5.31
C SER A 145 -0.32 7.50 -4.02
N ALA A 146 -0.98 8.58 -3.57
CA ALA A 146 -1.89 8.54 -2.43
C ALA A 146 -3.08 7.59 -2.71
N LYS A 147 -3.72 7.66 -3.88
CA LYS A 147 -4.79 6.73 -4.27
C LYS A 147 -4.32 5.28 -4.30
N LEU A 148 -3.15 5.04 -4.88
CA LEU A 148 -2.56 3.70 -4.96
C LEU A 148 -2.26 3.14 -3.56
N ALA A 149 -1.72 3.96 -2.66
CA ALA A 149 -1.46 3.59 -1.28
C ALA A 149 -2.74 3.37 -0.47
N ALA A 150 -3.76 4.21 -0.64
CA ALA A 150 -5.07 4.03 -0.02
C ALA A 150 -5.74 2.72 -0.46
N LYS A 151 -5.60 2.36 -1.74
CA LYS A 151 -6.08 1.06 -2.24
C LYS A 151 -5.35 -0.11 -1.58
N GLN A 152 -4.04 -0.01 -1.38
CA GLN A 152 -3.28 -1.05 -0.68
C GLN A 152 -3.68 -1.15 0.80
N ALA A 153 -4.02 -0.03 1.44
CA ALA A 153 -4.49 0.00 2.82
C ALA A 153 -5.81 -0.77 3.04
N LEU A 154 -6.57 -1.07 1.98
CA LEU A 154 -7.77 -1.93 2.07
C LEU A 154 -7.44 -3.37 2.49
N ASN A 155 -6.19 -3.81 2.35
CA ASN A 155 -5.74 -5.12 2.82
C ASN A 155 -5.51 -5.17 4.34
N LEU A 156 -5.53 -4.00 5.00
CA LEU A 156 -5.39 -3.86 6.45
C LEU A 156 -6.75 -3.72 7.11
N ASP A 157 -6.86 -4.15 8.37
CA ASP A 157 -7.99 -3.77 9.22
C ASP A 157 -7.75 -2.39 9.85
N LEU A 158 -8.82 -1.78 10.36
CA LEU A 158 -8.72 -0.47 11.00
C LEU A 158 -7.72 -0.45 12.18
N PRO A 159 -7.69 -1.44 13.10
CA PRO A 159 -6.67 -1.51 14.14
C PRO A 159 -5.24 -1.47 13.59
N SER A 160 -4.94 -2.18 12.50
CA SER A 160 -3.62 -2.16 11.87
C SER A 160 -3.30 -0.78 11.29
N ILE A 161 -4.28 -0.08 10.71
CA ILE A 161 -4.10 1.30 10.21
C ILE A 161 -3.80 2.25 11.37
N PHE A 162 -4.55 2.15 12.49
CA PHE A 162 -4.33 2.99 13.67
C PHE A 162 -3.02 2.67 14.40
N ASN A 163 -2.64 1.40 14.52
CA ASN A 163 -1.38 1.01 15.12
C ASN A 163 -0.19 1.46 14.26
N SER A 164 -0.34 1.40 12.94
CA SER A 164 0.61 2.03 12.03
C SER A 164 0.69 3.54 12.26
N THR A 165 -0.38 4.20 12.72
CA THR A 165 -0.44 5.66 12.91
C THR A 165 0.36 6.14 14.11
N ALA A 166 0.29 5.44 15.25
CA ALA A 166 0.95 5.85 16.49
C ALA A 166 2.49 5.94 16.38
N ALA A 167 3.09 5.14 15.50
CA ALA A 167 4.54 5.13 15.26
C ALA A 167 4.95 5.84 13.95
N ASN A 168 4.00 6.34 13.16
CA ASN A 168 4.31 6.84 11.82
C ASN A 168 4.66 8.33 11.83
N PRO A 169 5.95 8.67 11.61
CA PRO A 169 6.40 10.04 11.69
C PRO A 169 5.83 10.93 10.57
N TYR A 170 5.30 10.36 9.49
CA TYR A 170 4.86 11.11 8.32
C TYR A 170 3.45 11.68 8.47
N LEU A 171 2.61 11.10 9.33
CA LEU A 171 1.24 11.56 9.56
C LEU A 171 1.17 12.94 10.21
N ARG A 172 2.22 13.36 10.92
CA ARG A 172 2.32 14.72 11.49
C ARG A 172 2.33 15.83 10.43
N HIS A 173 2.54 15.47 9.15
CA HIS A 173 2.68 16.40 8.03
C HIS A 173 1.46 16.44 7.11
N ILE A 174 0.36 15.79 7.49
CA ILE A 174 -0.91 15.84 6.76
C ILE A 174 -2.00 16.43 7.65
N THR A 175 -3.07 16.90 7.02
CA THR A 175 -4.25 17.41 7.72
C THR A 175 -5.10 16.27 8.28
N GLY A 176 -5.92 16.59 9.29
CA GLY A 176 -6.94 15.67 9.79
C GLY A 176 -7.89 15.20 8.68
N ASP A 177 -8.27 16.11 7.79
CA ASP A 177 -9.16 15.83 6.66
C ASP A 177 -8.56 14.80 5.69
N GLN A 178 -7.26 14.89 5.39
CA GLN A 178 -6.57 13.92 4.52
C GLN A 178 -6.56 12.53 5.14
N PHE A 179 -6.29 12.42 6.45
CA PHE A 179 -6.34 11.12 7.12
C PHE A 179 -7.77 10.61 7.26
N GLN A 180 -8.73 11.48 7.57
CA GLN A 180 -10.15 11.13 7.63
C GLN A 180 -10.66 10.63 6.28
N ALA A 181 -10.23 11.23 5.16
CA ALA A 181 -10.57 10.77 3.82
C ALA A 181 -10.15 9.31 3.57
N LEU A 182 -8.98 8.90 4.06
CA LEU A 182 -8.54 7.50 4.01
C LEU A 182 -9.47 6.58 4.79
N LEU A 183 -9.88 6.98 6.00
CA LEU A 183 -10.77 6.19 6.86
C LEU A 183 -12.18 6.07 6.27
N ILE A 184 -12.73 7.18 5.75
CA ILE A 184 -14.02 7.20 5.06
C ILE A 184 -13.98 6.30 3.83
N TYR A 185 -12.91 6.41 3.03
CA TYR A 185 -12.71 5.57 1.86
C TYR A 185 -12.63 4.08 2.24
N HIS A 186 -11.84 3.72 3.24
CA HIS A 186 -11.72 2.33 3.72
C HIS A 186 -13.07 1.77 4.16
N HIS A 187 -13.83 2.51 4.97
CA HIS A 187 -15.16 2.12 5.42
C HIS A 187 -16.17 1.98 4.28
N ALA A 188 -16.16 2.94 3.33
CA ALA A 188 -17.03 2.90 2.17
C ALA A 188 -16.74 1.68 1.27
N CYS A 189 -15.46 1.38 1.04
CA CYS A 189 -15.02 0.17 0.35
C CYS A 189 -15.48 -1.09 1.08
N GLY A 190 -15.35 -1.15 2.41
CA GLY A 190 -15.80 -2.29 3.21
C GLY A 190 -17.30 -2.53 3.11
N LYS A 191 -18.11 -1.46 3.14
CA LYS A 191 -19.56 -1.55 2.92
C LYS A 191 -19.90 -2.04 1.51
N ALA A 192 -19.27 -1.47 0.49
CA ALA A 192 -19.51 -1.83 -0.91
C ALA A 192 -19.12 -3.29 -1.19
N ALA A 193 -17.93 -3.70 -0.75
CA ALA A 193 -17.43 -5.06 -0.88
C ALA A 193 -18.35 -6.08 -0.17
N ALA A 194 -18.75 -5.79 1.07
CA ALA A 194 -19.63 -6.68 1.83
C ALA A 194 -21.05 -6.80 1.23
N ALA A 195 -21.54 -5.76 0.55
CA ALA A 195 -22.81 -5.80 -0.15
C ALA A 195 -22.74 -6.59 -1.46
N ALA A 196 -21.57 -6.66 -2.11
CA ALA A 196 -21.40 -7.28 -3.42
C ALA A 196 -21.87 -8.74 -3.45
N GLY A 197 -21.58 -9.53 -2.40
CA GLY A 197 -21.97 -10.94 -2.32
C GLY A 197 -23.49 -11.18 -2.35
N ARG A 198 -24.27 -10.21 -1.84
CA ARG A 198 -25.74 -10.32 -1.76
C ARG A 198 -26.43 -10.07 -3.11
N LEU A 199 -25.77 -9.35 -4.01
CA LEU A 199 -26.30 -8.97 -5.31
C LEU A 199 -25.99 -9.99 -6.43
N LEU A 200 -25.24 -11.06 -6.11
CA LEU A 200 -24.81 -12.05 -7.10
C LEU A 200 -25.89 -13.09 -7.39
N PRO A 201 -25.87 -13.69 -8.59
CA PRO A 201 -26.78 -14.78 -8.96
C PRO A 201 -26.35 -16.11 -8.33
N TRP A 202 -26.15 -16.13 -7.01
CA TRP A 202 -25.94 -17.38 -6.27
C TRP A 202 -27.15 -18.32 -6.39
N SER A 203 -28.30 -17.83 -6.91
CA SER A 203 -29.52 -18.55 -7.22
C SER A 203 -29.49 -19.34 -8.55
N ASP A 204 -28.41 -19.31 -9.32
CA ASP A 204 -28.34 -20.05 -10.58
C ASP A 204 -28.52 -21.56 -10.33
N ALA A 205 -29.38 -22.20 -11.14
CA ALA A 205 -29.77 -23.60 -10.97
C ALA A 205 -28.59 -24.59 -11.11
N GLU A 206 -27.47 -24.14 -11.67
CA GLU A 206 -26.27 -24.93 -11.91
C GLU A 206 -25.49 -25.29 -10.64
N TYR A 207 -25.66 -24.55 -9.54
CA TYR A 207 -24.89 -24.77 -8.32
C TYR A 207 -25.49 -25.86 -7.41
N ALA A 208 -24.61 -26.64 -6.78
CA ALA A 208 -24.95 -27.76 -5.90
C ALA A 208 -25.89 -27.38 -4.74
N TRP A 209 -25.78 -26.16 -4.19
CA TRP A 209 -26.68 -25.68 -3.13
C TRP A 209 -28.10 -25.35 -3.61
N ASN A 210 -28.32 -25.23 -4.92
CA ASN A 210 -29.64 -25.02 -5.55
C ASN A 210 -30.20 -26.28 -6.20
N LYS A 211 -29.43 -27.36 -6.30
CA LYS A 211 -29.85 -28.65 -6.90
C LYS A 211 -30.64 -29.55 -5.95
N CYS A 212 -30.81 -29.15 -4.69
CA CYS A 212 -31.51 -29.98 -3.72
C CYS A 212 -33.02 -29.73 -3.76
N THR A 213 -33.80 -30.77 -4.03
CA THR A 213 -35.26 -30.73 -4.16
C THR A 213 -36.01 -30.94 -2.84
N VAL A 214 -35.29 -31.05 -1.71
CA VAL A 214 -35.92 -31.22 -0.39
C VAL A 214 -36.63 -29.92 -0.02
N THR A 215 -37.95 -29.94 -0.12
CA THR A 215 -38.88 -28.82 0.04
C THR A 215 -38.92 -28.21 1.45
N SER A 216 -38.20 -28.77 2.42
CA SER A 216 -38.12 -28.22 3.77
C SER A 216 -36.72 -28.38 4.36
N CYS A 217 -35.85 -27.40 4.15
CA CYS A 217 -34.75 -27.18 5.08
C CYS A 217 -35.28 -26.34 6.23
N ALA A 218 -35.55 -26.99 7.37
CA ALA A 218 -36.08 -26.34 8.59
C ALA A 218 -35.22 -25.17 9.11
N ALA A 219 -33.99 -25.00 8.61
CA ALA A 219 -33.03 -24.01 9.08
C ALA A 219 -33.07 -22.65 8.36
N CYS A 220 -33.63 -22.51 7.14
CA CYS A 220 -33.34 -21.33 6.31
C CYS A 220 -34.51 -20.43 5.93
N GLY A 221 -35.77 -20.90 5.87
CA GLY A 221 -36.96 -20.04 5.63
C GLY A 221 -36.98 -19.18 4.34
N GLN A 222 -35.88 -19.10 3.58
CA GLN A 222 -35.70 -18.29 2.38
C GLN A 222 -35.79 -19.15 1.12
N TYR A 223 -36.40 -18.62 0.08
CA TYR A 223 -36.54 -19.28 -1.21
C TYR A 223 -36.28 -18.31 -2.36
N SER A 224 -35.81 -18.86 -3.48
CA SER A 224 -35.67 -18.15 -4.75
C SER A 224 -36.59 -18.80 -5.79
N GLU A 225 -37.30 -18.00 -6.57
CA GLU A 225 -38.05 -18.51 -7.73
C GLU A 225 -37.13 -18.57 -8.95
N ILE A 226 -36.94 -19.77 -9.49
CA ILE A 226 -36.15 -19.98 -10.70
C ILE A 226 -37.12 -20.26 -11.86
N PRO A 227 -37.08 -19.47 -12.97
CA PRO A 227 -37.87 -19.74 -14.16
C PRO A 227 -37.69 -21.18 -14.65
N GLY A 228 -38.79 -21.90 -14.85
CA GLY A 228 -38.78 -23.31 -15.28
C GLY A 228 -38.46 -24.35 -14.20
N ARG A 229 -38.03 -23.95 -12.99
CA ARG A 229 -37.74 -24.86 -11.87
C ARG A 229 -38.61 -24.65 -10.63
N GLY A 230 -39.32 -23.53 -10.56
CA GLY A 230 -40.16 -23.17 -9.41
C GLY A 230 -39.36 -22.68 -8.21
N ARG A 231 -39.93 -22.82 -7.01
CA ARG A 231 -39.34 -22.36 -5.75
C ARG A 231 -38.18 -23.28 -5.33
N VAL A 232 -36.96 -22.74 -5.30
CA VAL A 232 -35.75 -23.42 -4.80
C VAL A 232 -35.36 -22.82 -3.46
N VAL A 233 -35.05 -23.66 -2.48
CA VAL A 233 -34.58 -23.25 -1.15
C VAL A 233 -33.08 -23.55 -1.07
N PRO A 234 -32.20 -22.54 -1.18
CA PRO A 234 -30.77 -22.74 -1.06
C PRO A 234 -30.41 -23.25 0.34
N ARG A 235 -29.34 -24.05 0.44
CA ARG A 235 -28.91 -24.60 1.72
C ARG A 235 -28.32 -23.52 2.65
N ALA A 236 -28.64 -23.58 3.94
CA ALA A 236 -28.21 -22.59 4.93
C ALA A 236 -26.70 -22.28 4.93
N TRP A 237 -25.86 -23.28 4.62
CA TRP A 237 -24.40 -23.14 4.66
C TRP A 237 -23.85 -22.11 3.66
N ILE A 238 -24.50 -21.87 2.50
CA ILE A 238 -24.03 -20.85 1.55
C ILE A 238 -24.23 -19.46 2.12
N PHE A 239 -25.33 -19.22 2.84
CA PHE A 239 -25.57 -17.95 3.52
C PHE A 239 -24.60 -17.73 4.67
N THR A 240 -24.25 -18.78 5.41
CA THR A 240 -23.22 -18.67 6.43
C THR A 240 -21.86 -18.27 5.83
N TYR A 241 -21.48 -18.85 4.69
CA TYR A 241 -20.27 -18.41 3.97
C TYR A 241 -20.37 -16.96 3.51
N LEU A 242 -21.49 -16.54 2.91
CA LEU A 242 -21.68 -15.17 2.44
C LEU A 242 -21.62 -14.16 3.59
N ASP A 243 -22.19 -14.49 4.75
CA ASP A 243 -22.14 -13.64 5.94
C ASP A 243 -20.73 -13.57 6.55
N GLU A 244 -20.02 -14.70 6.64
CA GLU A 244 -18.62 -14.75 7.10
C GLU A 244 -17.70 -13.95 6.16
N ALA A 245 -17.86 -14.12 4.83
CA ALA A 245 -17.12 -13.36 3.83
C ALA A 245 -17.45 -11.87 3.88
N SER A 246 -18.74 -11.51 4.01
CA SER A 246 -19.17 -10.11 4.18
C SER A 246 -18.59 -9.49 5.45
N ALA A 247 -18.56 -10.22 6.57
CA ALA A 247 -17.95 -9.75 7.80
C ALA A 247 -16.44 -9.51 7.65
N ALA A 248 -15.73 -10.42 6.98
CA ALA A 248 -14.31 -10.27 6.67
C ALA A 248 -14.06 -9.04 5.77
N LEU A 249 -14.87 -8.83 4.73
CA LEU A 249 -14.77 -7.67 3.83
C LEU A 249 -15.06 -6.34 4.52
N LYS A 250 -15.98 -6.31 5.49
CA LYS A 250 -16.21 -5.09 6.29
C LYS A 250 -14.98 -4.68 7.10
N GLN A 251 -14.26 -5.66 7.64
CA GLN A 251 -13.06 -5.39 8.44
C GLN A 251 -11.86 -5.07 7.54
N ARG A 252 -11.71 -5.82 6.45
CA ARG A 252 -10.59 -5.76 5.50
C ARG A 252 -11.18 -5.77 4.09
N PRO A 253 -11.44 -4.61 3.47
CA PRO A 253 -12.13 -4.55 2.18
C PRO A 253 -11.39 -5.29 1.05
N GLY A 254 -10.06 -5.38 1.14
CA GLY A 254 -9.22 -6.17 0.24
C GLY A 254 -9.07 -7.64 0.64
N ALA A 255 -9.80 -8.14 1.64
CA ALA A 255 -9.73 -9.53 2.06
C ALA A 255 -10.06 -10.47 0.90
N ASN A 256 -9.25 -11.51 0.77
CA ASN A 256 -9.48 -12.52 -0.25
C ASN A 256 -10.69 -13.39 0.16
N VAL A 257 -11.80 -13.26 -0.56
CA VAL A 257 -12.98 -14.13 -0.38
C VAL A 257 -12.70 -15.60 -0.73
N GLN A 258 -11.59 -15.90 -1.41
CA GLN A 258 -11.05 -17.24 -1.62
C GLN A 258 -10.22 -17.75 -0.43
N ASN A 259 -10.22 -17.06 0.73
CA ASN A 259 -9.46 -17.49 1.90
C ASN A 259 -9.78 -18.97 2.23
N PRO A 260 -8.77 -19.86 2.26
CA PRO A 260 -8.97 -21.28 2.54
C PRO A 260 -9.74 -21.54 3.83
N ALA A 261 -9.56 -20.71 4.88
CA ALA A 261 -10.29 -20.87 6.13
C ALA A 261 -11.81 -20.67 5.95
N LEU A 262 -12.23 -19.68 5.15
CA LEU A 262 -13.64 -19.45 4.83
C LEU A 262 -14.21 -20.60 3.99
N LEU A 263 -13.44 -21.06 2.99
CA LEU A 263 -13.86 -22.15 2.11
C LEU A 263 -13.97 -23.50 2.85
N VAL A 264 -13.03 -23.81 3.73
CA VAL A 264 -13.04 -25.03 4.56
C VAL A 264 -14.20 -25.01 5.55
N GLY A 265 -14.48 -23.86 6.17
CA GLY A 265 -15.65 -23.69 7.04
C GLY A 265 -16.96 -23.95 6.32
N ALA A 266 -17.12 -23.41 5.10
CA ALA A 266 -18.26 -23.66 4.25
C ALA A 266 -18.37 -25.13 3.81
N GLN A 267 -17.24 -25.75 3.44
CA GLN A 267 -17.18 -27.15 3.02
C GLN A 267 -17.60 -28.11 4.14
N SER A 268 -17.13 -27.88 5.37
CA SER A 268 -17.51 -28.70 6.52
C SER A 268 -19.04 -28.70 6.72
N LYS A 269 -19.65 -27.51 6.61
CA LYS A 269 -21.12 -27.33 6.68
C LYS A 269 -21.85 -27.93 5.46
N ALA A 270 -21.23 -27.94 4.28
CA ALA A 270 -21.78 -28.61 3.10
C ALA A 270 -21.73 -30.14 3.22
N MET A 271 -20.68 -30.69 3.82
CA MET A 271 -20.51 -32.14 4.04
C MET A 271 -21.46 -32.70 5.09
N SER A 272 -21.84 -31.90 6.10
CA SER A 272 -22.84 -32.28 7.11
C SER A 272 -24.29 -32.18 6.62
N CYS A 273 -24.52 -31.72 5.38
CA CYS A 273 -25.84 -31.70 4.77
C CYS A 273 -26.33 -33.12 4.45
N SER A 274 -27.12 -33.72 5.35
CA SER A 274 -27.77 -35.01 5.14
C SER A 274 -28.94 -34.93 4.17
N SER A 275 -29.02 -35.91 3.26
CA SER A 275 -30.21 -36.20 2.45
C SER A 275 -31.15 -37.11 3.26
N SER A 276 -31.86 -36.56 4.23
CA SER A 276 -33.07 -37.18 4.79
C SER A 276 -34.26 -36.32 4.32
N SER A 277 -35.33 -36.83 3.72
CA SER A 277 -35.90 -38.17 3.71
C SER A 277 -37.03 -38.21 2.68
N HIS A 278 -36.95 -39.05 1.65
CA HIS A 278 -38.11 -39.73 1.03
C HIS A 278 -37.62 -40.84 0.08
N GLY A 279 -37.88 -42.10 0.45
CA GLY A 279 -37.95 -43.23 -0.47
C GLY A 279 -36.63 -43.78 -1.03
N GLY A 280 -36.03 -44.74 -0.34
CA GLY A 280 -35.42 -45.92 -0.96
C GLY A 280 -34.05 -45.82 -1.64
N TYR A 281 -33.53 -44.64 -1.98
CA TYR A 281 -32.20 -44.52 -2.59
C TYR A 281 -31.29 -43.57 -1.80
N HIS A 282 -30.16 -44.10 -1.30
CA HIS A 282 -29.07 -43.33 -0.71
C HIS A 282 -28.33 -42.52 -1.79
N ALA A 283 -28.99 -41.53 -2.40
CA ALA A 283 -28.30 -40.56 -3.24
C ALA A 283 -27.45 -39.65 -2.33
N THR A 284 -26.14 -39.61 -2.59
CA THR A 284 -25.24 -38.63 -1.98
C THR A 284 -25.73 -37.23 -2.32
N SER A 285 -25.90 -36.37 -1.30
CA SER A 285 -26.30 -34.98 -1.51
C SER A 285 -25.34 -34.29 -2.50
N PRO A 286 -25.84 -33.59 -3.55
CA PRO A 286 -24.99 -32.82 -4.46
C PRO A 286 -24.07 -31.81 -3.75
N CYS A 287 -24.49 -31.31 -2.58
CA CYS A 287 -23.66 -30.44 -1.73
C CYS A 287 -22.41 -31.15 -1.20
N ARG A 288 -22.51 -32.46 -0.91
CA ARG A 288 -21.38 -33.27 -0.40
C ARG A 288 -20.40 -33.62 -1.50
N SER A 289 -20.86 -33.82 -2.74
CA SER A 289 -20.01 -34.21 -3.88
C SER A 289 -19.43 -33.01 -4.64
N HIS A 290 -20.21 -31.96 -4.88
CA HIS A 290 -19.83 -30.83 -5.73
C HIS A 290 -19.81 -29.48 -5.01
N GLY A 291 -20.23 -29.40 -3.74
CA GLY A 291 -20.39 -28.12 -3.03
C GLY A 291 -19.13 -27.26 -2.97
N LEU A 292 -17.96 -27.86 -2.70
CA LEU A 292 -16.69 -27.11 -2.69
C LEU A 292 -16.28 -26.65 -4.09
N GLN A 293 -16.42 -27.52 -5.10
CA GLN A 293 -16.04 -27.20 -6.48
C GLN A 293 -16.90 -26.06 -7.02
N ASP A 294 -18.22 -26.14 -6.82
CA ASP A 294 -19.16 -25.10 -7.22
C ASP A 294 -18.93 -23.81 -6.44
N LEU A 295 -18.60 -23.88 -5.14
CA LEU A 295 -18.28 -22.71 -4.33
C LEU A 295 -17.01 -22.04 -4.85
N SER A 296 -15.94 -22.81 -5.08
CA SER A 296 -14.69 -22.30 -5.63
C SER A 296 -14.89 -21.62 -6.99
N LYS A 297 -15.69 -22.25 -7.87
CA LYS A 297 -16.08 -21.67 -9.17
C LYS A 297 -16.85 -20.37 -8.99
N PHE A 298 -17.91 -20.36 -8.17
CA PHE A 298 -18.70 -19.17 -7.89
C PHE A 298 -17.84 -18.02 -7.35
N VAL A 299 -16.97 -18.31 -6.38
CA VAL A 299 -16.13 -17.29 -5.77
C VAL A 299 -15.17 -16.68 -6.79
N THR A 300 -14.56 -17.52 -7.62
CA THR A 300 -13.58 -17.08 -8.64
C THR A 300 -14.25 -16.33 -9.79
N ASP A 301 -15.34 -16.86 -10.34
CA ASP A 301 -15.95 -16.35 -11.57
C ASP A 301 -16.91 -15.18 -11.30
N LYS A 302 -17.51 -15.11 -10.11
CA LYS A 302 -18.57 -14.15 -9.78
C LYS A 302 -18.21 -13.27 -8.59
N TYR A 303 -17.80 -13.85 -7.47
CA TYR A 303 -17.66 -13.08 -6.23
C TYR A 303 -16.46 -12.13 -6.22
N VAL A 304 -15.27 -12.62 -6.56
CA VAL A 304 -14.05 -11.80 -6.63
C VAL A 304 -14.22 -10.62 -7.62
N PRO A 305 -14.69 -10.82 -8.86
CA PRO A 305 -14.95 -9.71 -9.78
C PRO A 305 -15.95 -8.69 -9.23
N ALA A 306 -17.04 -9.15 -8.61
CA ALA A 306 -18.06 -8.25 -8.07
C ALA A 306 -17.55 -7.40 -6.90
N VAL A 307 -16.75 -7.98 -6.00
CA VAL A 307 -16.08 -7.23 -4.93
C VAL A 307 -15.14 -6.18 -5.51
N ASN A 308 -14.34 -6.55 -6.52
CA ASN A 308 -13.41 -5.64 -7.18
C ASN A 308 -14.12 -4.48 -7.87
N GLU A 309 -15.22 -4.73 -8.59
CA GLU A 309 -16.03 -3.68 -9.22
C GLU A 309 -16.71 -2.78 -8.19
N ALA A 310 -17.25 -3.34 -7.11
CA ALA A 310 -17.84 -2.57 -6.02
C ALA A 310 -16.83 -1.62 -5.37
N ILE A 311 -15.59 -2.07 -5.14
CA ILE A 311 -14.50 -1.24 -4.61
C ILE A 311 -14.07 -0.17 -5.62
N LYS A 312 -13.96 -0.50 -6.91
CA LYS A 312 -13.61 0.47 -7.97
C LYS A 312 -14.59 1.64 -8.06
N GLY A 313 -15.87 1.40 -7.74
CA GLY A 313 -16.90 2.44 -7.72
C GLY A 313 -16.76 3.45 -6.58
N VAL A 314 -15.94 3.17 -5.56
CA VAL A 314 -15.71 4.07 -4.43
C VAL A 314 -14.55 5.01 -4.74
N LEU A 315 -14.81 6.32 -4.67
CA LEU A 315 -13.80 7.34 -4.94
C LEU A 315 -13.19 7.89 -3.65
N LEU A 316 -11.86 7.92 -3.61
CA LEU A 316 -11.11 8.65 -2.58
C LEU A 316 -11.11 10.16 -2.87
N GLN A 317 -11.52 10.96 -1.89
CA GLN A 317 -11.59 12.42 -1.96
C GLN A 317 -10.33 13.04 -1.33
N ILE A 318 -9.33 13.39 -2.16
CA ILE A 318 -8.06 14.06 -1.78
C ILE A 318 -7.55 15.01 -2.87
#